data_AF-A0A8H3UVQ7-F1
#
_entry.id   AF-A0A8H3UVQ7-F1
#
_cell.length_a   1.000
_cell.length_b   1.000
_cell.length_c   1.000
_cell.angle_alpha   90.00
_cell.angle_beta   90.00
_cell.angle_gamma   90.00
#
_symmetry.space_group_name_H-M   'P 1'
#
loop_
_entity.id
_entity.type
_entity.pdbx_description
1 polymer ?
#
loop_
_entity_poly.entity_id
_entity_poly.type
_entity_poly.pdbx_seq_one_letter_code
_entity_poly.pdbx_strand_id
1 'polypeptide(L)'
;MVGSIPCPCDEFISDHPPGIPVPFNGPVPNFVMNKWTSEHFVTILAGQTTESIIDLSTTYELSSGEKYSVAVNSIVHHAQPDSNDIVASIPYQTNTISLDIPQGIAQRSAIGPKLQKRVRYFPDCSPQQLSNLTRASFLGSTWAGAGALEALKKNSPVWQRYFRINASTEGATTEMLTKFHSVVSIRLANVAFELSSGLVSEIHCQSDINTPSQFQQGNFDLCAVYPGQAIAYTIRPTCQIALCPLYWKLENNNADCMSAGMKGGFEQTGILIHELTHCNTIGQVGLQPSTDDLAYDFDDTINDEFVTAGTSVQNAQSHALFAKASHVGGKKC
;
A
#
# COMPACT_ATOMS: atom_id res chain seq x y z
N MET A 1 3.95 10.88 -21.86
CA MET A 1 4.08 11.67 -20.62
C MET A 1 4.24 10.72 -19.45
N VAL A 2 5.09 11.02 -18.49
CA VAL A 2 5.41 10.14 -17.36
C VAL A 2 4.87 10.76 -16.08
N GLY A 3 3.94 10.08 -15.40
CA GLY A 3 3.48 10.49 -14.08
C GLY A 3 4.50 10.02 -13.05
N SER A 4 5.22 10.94 -12.42
CA SER A 4 6.17 10.59 -11.37
C SER A 4 5.50 10.72 -10.00
N ILE A 5 5.08 9.60 -9.45
CA ILE A 5 4.82 9.49 -8.01
C ILE A 5 6.09 8.89 -7.43
N PRO A 6 6.82 9.55 -6.53
CA PRO A 6 7.93 8.94 -5.83
C PRO A 6 7.35 7.82 -4.95
N CYS A 7 7.34 6.60 -5.46
CA CYS A 7 7.06 5.44 -4.64
C CYS A 7 8.24 5.17 -3.69
N PRO A 8 7.97 4.58 -2.52
CA PRO A 8 9.00 4.18 -1.57
C PRO A 8 10.07 3.29 -2.25
N CYS A 9 11.29 3.30 -1.71
CA CYS A 9 12.32 2.37 -2.18
C CYS A 9 11.93 0.95 -1.72
N ASP A 10 11.54 0.10 -2.66
CA ASP A 10 11.08 -1.28 -2.37
C ASP A 10 12.16 -2.16 -1.72
N GLU A 11 13.45 -1.87 -1.88
CA GLU A 11 14.53 -2.71 -1.35
C GLU A 11 15.62 -1.87 -0.66
N PHE A 12 15.35 -1.49 0.59
CA PHE A 12 16.33 -0.91 1.50
C PHE A 12 16.69 -1.93 2.57
N ILE A 13 17.91 -2.48 2.52
CA ILE A 13 18.34 -3.61 3.35
C ILE A 13 19.52 -3.18 4.24
N SER A 14 19.45 -3.51 5.53
CA SER A 14 20.60 -3.38 6.42
C SER A 14 21.60 -4.49 6.11
N ASP A 15 22.86 -4.12 5.98
CA ASP A 15 23.94 -5.09 5.85
C ASP A 15 24.30 -5.68 7.22
N HIS A 16 23.85 -5.10 8.34
CA HIS A 16 24.14 -5.53 9.71
C HIS A 16 22.93 -5.30 10.65
N PRO A 17 22.10 -6.34 10.92
CA PRO A 17 22.25 -7.72 10.50
C PRO A 17 21.96 -7.90 9.00
N PRO A 18 22.79 -8.67 8.27
CA PRO A 18 22.71 -8.76 6.82
C PRO A 18 21.38 -9.34 6.34
N GLY A 19 20.76 -8.68 5.36
CA GLY A 19 19.57 -9.18 4.68
C GLY A 19 18.25 -8.85 5.38
N ILE A 20 18.26 -7.96 6.38
CA ILE A 20 17.04 -7.48 7.03
C ILE A 20 16.52 -6.24 6.29
N PRO A 21 15.28 -6.27 5.74
CA PRO A 21 14.65 -5.08 5.21
C PRO A 21 14.48 -4.02 6.29
N VAL A 22 14.91 -2.79 6.00
CA VAL A 22 14.70 -1.64 6.88
C VAL A 22 13.30 -1.08 6.60
N PRO A 23 12.44 -0.92 7.62
CA PRO A 23 11.07 -0.46 7.41
C PRO A 23 11.00 0.95 6.82
N PHE A 24 10.15 1.14 5.81
CA PHE A 24 9.76 2.46 5.34
C PHE A 24 8.79 3.10 6.34
N ASN A 25 9.07 4.35 6.68
CA ASN A 25 8.39 5.12 7.71
C ASN A 25 7.55 6.28 7.14
N GLY A 26 7.66 6.55 5.84
CA GLY A 26 6.88 7.60 5.18
C GLY A 26 5.40 7.23 4.97
N PRO A 27 4.59 8.19 4.47
CA PRO A 27 3.21 7.93 4.11
C PRO A 27 3.11 7.14 2.80
N VAL A 28 2.10 6.27 2.71
CA VAL A 28 1.79 5.48 1.50
C VAL A 28 0.41 5.88 0.98
N PRO A 29 0.32 6.49 -0.22
CA PRO A 29 -0.95 6.95 -0.78
C PRO A 29 -1.72 5.90 -1.57
N ASN A 30 -3.04 5.90 -1.43
CA ASN A 30 -3.95 5.27 -2.41
C ASN A 30 -4.50 6.31 -3.39
N PHE A 31 -4.21 6.14 -4.69
CA PHE A 31 -4.65 7.07 -5.73
C PHE A 31 -5.76 6.51 -6.61
N VAL A 32 -6.68 7.40 -7.03
CA VAL A 32 -7.59 7.12 -8.12
C VAL A 32 -6.89 7.32 -9.47
N MET A 33 -7.00 6.33 -10.35
CA MET A 33 -6.19 6.30 -11.58
C MET A 33 -6.72 7.12 -12.76
N ASN A 34 -7.88 7.77 -12.61
CA ASN A 34 -8.60 8.44 -13.72
C ASN A 34 -8.89 9.93 -13.49
N LYS A 35 -8.16 10.59 -12.59
CA LYS A 35 -8.36 12.03 -12.29
C LYS A 35 -7.09 12.86 -12.43
N TRP A 36 -6.13 12.40 -13.22
CA TRP A 36 -4.87 13.10 -13.43
C TRP A 36 -5.02 14.27 -14.40
N THR A 37 -4.26 15.33 -14.17
CA THR A 37 -4.18 16.53 -15.03
C THR A 37 -2.73 16.71 -15.49
N SER A 38 -2.50 17.55 -16.49
CA SER A 38 -1.16 17.75 -17.08
C SER A 38 -0.08 18.20 -16.09
N GLU A 39 -0.46 18.82 -14.97
CA GLU A 39 0.49 19.24 -13.92
C GLU A 39 1.09 18.06 -13.13
N HIS A 40 0.47 16.89 -13.20
CA HIS A 40 0.94 15.67 -12.54
C HIS A 40 1.90 14.85 -13.42
N PHE A 41 2.16 15.30 -14.65
CA PHE A 41 3.00 14.58 -15.61
C PHE A 41 4.28 15.36 -15.92
N VAL A 42 5.39 14.63 -15.98
CA VAL A 42 6.66 15.09 -16.55
C VAL A 42 6.78 14.54 -17.97
N THR A 43 7.04 15.40 -18.94
CA THR A 43 7.31 14.96 -20.32
C THR A 43 8.78 14.59 -20.45
N ILE A 44 9.05 13.32 -20.78
CA ILE A 44 10.39 12.84 -21.12
C ILE A 44 10.43 12.57 -22.63
N LEU A 45 11.15 13.39 -23.39
CA LEU A 45 11.31 13.17 -24.84
C LEU A 45 12.30 12.04 -25.12
N ALA A 46 12.29 11.53 -26.35
CA ALA A 46 13.25 10.51 -26.78
C ALA A 46 14.70 10.99 -26.56
N GLY A 47 15.48 10.20 -25.81
CA GLY A 47 16.86 10.53 -25.45
C GLY A 47 17.02 11.55 -24.32
N GLN A 48 15.93 12.06 -23.74
CA GLN A 48 15.99 12.86 -22.52
C GLN A 48 15.98 11.97 -21.28
N THR A 49 16.55 12.51 -20.20
CA THR A 49 16.52 11.94 -18.86
C THR A 49 15.88 12.94 -17.90
N THR A 50 15.36 12.43 -16.80
CA THR A 50 14.93 13.21 -15.64
C THR A 50 15.64 12.67 -14.41
N GLU A 51 15.89 13.52 -13.43
CA GLU A 51 16.55 13.14 -12.18
C GLU A 51 15.67 13.57 -11.00
N SER A 52 15.68 12.76 -9.95
CA SER A 52 15.01 13.06 -8.69
C SER A 52 15.95 12.74 -7.54
N ILE A 53 15.95 13.59 -6.52
CA ILE A 53 16.77 13.42 -5.31
C ILE A 53 15.83 13.01 -4.19
N ILE A 54 16.14 11.89 -3.55
CA ILE A 54 15.38 11.34 -2.43
C ILE A 54 16.25 11.37 -1.18
N ASP A 55 15.77 12.00 -0.11
CA ASP A 55 16.43 11.97 1.20
C ASP A 55 15.89 10.79 2.02
N LEU A 56 16.65 9.70 2.03
CA LEU A 56 16.29 8.47 2.76
C LEU A 56 16.21 8.69 4.27
N SER A 57 16.92 9.68 4.83
CA SER A 57 16.92 9.93 6.29
C SER A 57 15.58 10.46 6.81
N THR A 58 14.69 10.90 5.91
CA THR A 58 13.35 11.37 6.24
C THR A 58 12.32 10.25 6.29
N THR A 59 12.61 9.11 5.66
CA THR A 59 11.66 8.01 5.42
C THR A 59 12.16 6.65 5.89
N TYR A 60 13.43 6.51 6.26
CA TYR A 60 14.00 5.29 6.83
C TYR A 60 14.82 5.62 8.08
N GLU A 61 14.84 4.68 9.02
CA GLU A 61 15.74 4.76 10.17
C GLU A 61 17.14 4.30 9.77
N LEU A 62 18.09 5.24 9.82
CA LEU A 62 19.50 5.00 9.51
C LEU A 62 20.32 5.01 10.79
N SER A 63 20.96 3.88 11.10
CA SER A 63 21.84 3.75 12.26
C SER A 63 23.24 4.27 11.97
N SER A 64 23.77 5.04 12.92
CA SER A 64 25.16 5.55 12.86
C SER A 64 26.15 4.38 12.89
N GLY A 65 27.07 4.35 11.93
CA GLY A 65 28.09 3.29 11.81
C GLY A 65 27.63 2.03 11.10
N GLU A 66 26.41 2.00 10.57
CA GLU A 66 25.89 0.88 9.78
C GLU A 66 26.05 1.08 8.28
N LYS A 67 26.03 -0.04 7.56
CA LYS A 67 26.05 -0.10 6.10
C LYS A 67 24.70 -0.60 5.60
N TYR A 68 24.26 0.00 4.50
CA TYR A 68 22.99 -0.33 3.86
C TYR A 68 23.18 -0.57 2.38
N SER A 69 22.41 -1.50 1.85
CA SER A 69 22.24 -1.71 0.42
C SER A 69 20.90 -1.13 -0.01
N VAL A 70 20.92 -0.28 -1.04
CA VAL A 70 19.73 0.47 -1.51
C VAL A 70 19.47 0.14 -2.96
N ALA A 71 18.26 -0.33 -3.24
CA ALA A 71 17.72 -0.38 -4.59
C ALA A 71 16.25 0.07 -4.58
N VAL A 72 15.81 0.61 -5.70
CA VAL A 72 14.39 0.90 -5.93
C VAL A 72 13.90 -0.11 -6.93
N ASN A 73 12.95 -0.94 -6.52
CA ASN A 73 11.99 -1.55 -7.41
C ASN A 73 10.73 -0.68 -7.30
N SER A 74 10.04 -0.41 -8.40
CA SER A 74 8.75 0.28 -8.36
C SER A 74 8.09 0.32 -9.73
N ILE A 75 6.98 1.03 -9.84
CA ILE A 75 6.30 1.30 -11.10
C ILE A 75 6.24 2.80 -11.39
N VAL A 76 6.21 3.13 -12.67
CA VAL A 76 5.98 4.48 -13.16
C VAL A 76 4.79 4.48 -14.09
N HIS A 77 3.76 5.24 -13.73
CA HIS A 77 2.58 5.39 -14.58
C HIS A 77 2.88 6.28 -15.79
N HIS A 78 2.32 5.97 -16.96
CA HIS A 78 2.46 6.81 -18.14
C HIS A 78 1.14 7.01 -18.89
N ALA A 79 1.07 8.15 -19.55
CA ALA A 79 -0.01 8.54 -20.44
C ALA A 79 0.53 8.70 -21.88
N GLN A 80 -0.36 8.51 -22.85
CA GLN A 80 -0.08 8.81 -24.25
C GLN A 80 0.27 10.30 -24.42
N PRO A 81 1.02 10.67 -25.48
CA PRO A 81 1.17 12.08 -25.85
C PRO A 81 -0.19 12.78 -25.92
N ASP A 82 -0.26 14.00 -25.38
CA ASP A 82 -1.45 14.84 -25.33
C ASP A 82 -2.68 14.25 -24.58
N SER A 83 -2.47 13.22 -23.76
CA SER A 83 -3.48 12.65 -22.88
C SER A 83 -3.05 12.68 -21.40
N ASN A 84 -4.03 12.78 -20.51
CA ASN A 84 -3.83 12.64 -19.06
C ASN A 84 -4.38 11.31 -18.52
N ASP A 85 -4.92 10.46 -19.40
CA ASP A 85 -5.36 9.12 -19.02
C ASP A 85 -4.12 8.24 -18.85
N ILE A 86 -3.96 7.66 -17.65
CA ILE A 86 -2.95 6.63 -17.42
C ILE A 86 -3.37 5.40 -18.24
N VAL A 87 -2.58 5.10 -19.26
CA VAL A 87 -2.87 4.01 -20.19
C VAL A 87 -2.14 2.73 -19.80
N ALA A 88 -1.03 2.86 -19.06
CA ALA A 88 -0.24 1.75 -18.56
C ALA A 88 0.77 2.23 -17.53
N SER A 89 1.38 1.27 -16.87
CA SER A 89 2.50 1.45 -15.94
C SER A 89 3.80 0.97 -16.62
N ILE A 90 4.96 1.24 -16.04
CA ILE A 90 6.25 0.70 -16.47
C ILE A 90 6.98 0.30 -15.20
N PRO A 91 7.25 -0.99 -14.97
CA PRO A 91 8.09 -1.40 -13.84
C PRO A 91 9.52 -0.91 -14.07
N TYR A 92 10.22 -0.55 -13.01
CA TYR A 92 11.64 -0.28 -13.07
C TYR A 92 12.36 -0.80 -11.84
N GLN A 93 13.60 -1.20 -12.05
CA GLN A 93 14.53 -1.57 -10.99
C GLN A 93 15.82 -0.79 -11.20
N THR A 94 16.31 -0.14 -10.14
CA THR A 94 17.61 0.54 -10.18
C THR A 94 18.74 -0.45 -9.89
N ASN A 95 19.97 -0.05 -10.19
CA ASN A 95 21.13 -0.71 -9.60
C ASN A 95 21.12 -0.55 -8.07
N THR A 96 21.76 -1.48 -7.37
CA THR A 96 22.01 -1.36 -5.93
C THR A 96 23.18 -0.42 -5.68
N ILE A 97 23.04 0.47 -4.70
CA ILE A 97 24.13 1.30 -4.16
C ILE A 97 24.39 0.93 -2.70
N SER A 98 25.66 1.02 -2.27
CA SER A 98 26.03 0.84 -0.87
C SER A 98 26.16 2.19 -0.18
N LEU A 99 25.50 2.34 0.96
CA LEU A 99 25.50 3.52 1.80
C LEU A 99 26.20 3.19 3.12
N ASP A 100 27.28 3.92 3.44
CA ASP A 100 28.01 3.80 4.70
C ASP A 100 27.68 5.01 5.57
N ILE A 101 27.01 4.81 6.70
CA ILE A 101 26.61 5.88 7.60
C ILE A 101 27.76 6.19 8.57
N PRO A 102 28.37 7.38 8.52
CA PRO A 102 29.47 7.74 9.42
C PRO A 102 29.08 7.61 10.90
N GLN A 103 30.07 7.26 11.72
CA GLN A 103 29.88 7.28 13.16
C GLN A 103 29.66 8.72 13.67
N GLY A 104 28.70 8.91 14.58
CA GLY A 104 28.46 10.19 15.25
C GLY A 104 27.44 11.10 14.57
N ILE A 105 26.75 10.64 13.51
CA ILE A 105 25.56 11.33 13.02
C ILE A 105 24.45 11.21 14.07
N ALA A 106 23.98 12.35 14.58
CA ALA A 106 22.85 12.40 15.51
C ALA A 106 21.62 11.79 14.83
N GLN A 107 21.12 10.69 15.39
CA GLN A 107 19.90 10.06 14.87
C GLN A 107 18.73 11.03 15.00
N ARG A 108 17.92 11.14 13.94
CA ARG A 108 16.53 11.57 14.12
C ARG A 108 15.87 10.48 14.96
N SER A 109 15.64 10.81 16.23
CA SER A 109 15.16 9.87 17.25
C SER A 109 13.97 9.09 16.71
N ALA A 110 14.10 7.77 16.63
CA ALA A 110 12.97 6.88 16.48
C ALA A 110 12.01 7.14 17.64
N ILE A 111 10.85 7.76 17.37
CA ILE A 111 9.74 7.66 18.31
C ILE A 111 9.32 6.19 18.28
N GLY A 112 9.89 5.41 19.20
CA GLY A 112 9.34 4.12 19.57
C GLY A 112 7.85 4.32 19.87
N PRO A 113 6.98 3.36 19.52
CA PRO A 113 5.54 3.55 19.60
C PRO A 113 5.18 3.88 21.05
N LYS A 114 4.87 5.15 21.31
CA LYS A 114 4.15 5.50 22.53
C LYS A 114 2.83 4.76 22.41
N LEU A 115 2.64 3.77 23.28
CA LEU A 115 1.38 3.07 23.48
C LEU A 115 0.36 4.08 24.01
N GLN A 116 -0.11 4.96 23.14
CA GLN A 116 -1.30 5.74 23.39
C GLN A 116 -2.49 4.79 23.29
N LYS A 117 -3.49 5.04 24.13
CA LYS A 117 -4.76 4.31 24.08
C LYS A 117 -5.43 4.70 22.77
N ARG A 118 -5.35 3.82 21.77
CA ARG A 118 -5.71 4.14 20.38
C ARG A 118 -7.22 4.19 20.26
N VAL A 119 -7.73 5.28 19.73
CA VAL A 119 -9.15 5.39 19.36
C VAL A 119 -9.23 4.93 17.93
N ARG A 120 -10.03 3.88 17.67
CA ARG A 120 -10.26 3.32 16.34
C ARG A 120 -10.58 4.39 15.29
N TYR A 121 -11.47 5.31 15.65
CA TYR A 121 -11.86 6.45 14.82
C TYR A 121 -11.49 7.72 15.56
N PHE A 122 -10.69 8.57 14.94
CA PHE A 122 -10.28 9.80 15.58
C PHE A 122 -11.50 10.74 15.80
N PRO A 123 -11.49 11.62 16.82
CA PRO A 123 -12.64 12.49 17.12
C PRO A 123 -12.97 13.54 16.04
N ASP A 124 -12.31 13.51 14.89
CA ASP A 124 -12.48 14.41 13.75
C ASP A 124 -13.59 13.96 12.77
N CYS A 125 -14.22 12.82 13.04
CA CYS A 125 -15.34 12.29 12.28
C CYS A 125 -16.67 12.96 12.66
N SER A 126 -17.40 13.46 11.66
CA SER A 126 -18.83 13.79 11.85
C SER A 126 -19.65 12.52 12.16
N PRO A 127 -20.83 12.63 12.79
CA PRO A 127 -21.67 11.47 13.08
C PRO A 127 -22.01 10.63 11.84
N GLN A 128 -22.22 11.27 10.68
CA GLN A 128 -22.50 10.57 9.43
C GLN A 128 -21.28 9.80 8.91
N GLN A 129 -20.09 10.41 8.96
CA GLN A 129 -18.83 9.75 8.61
C GLN A 129 -18.56 8.56 9.53
N LEU A 130 -18.76 8.72 10.84
CA LEU A 130 -18.60 7.65 11.82
C LEU A 130 -19.55 6.47 11.55
N SER A 131 -20.81 6.76 11.21
CA SER A 131 -21.79 5.73 10.83
C SER A 131 -21.34 4.97 9.59
N ASN A 132 -20.92 5.69 8.54
CA ASN A 132 -20.40 5.10 7.31
C ASN A 132 -19.14 4.25 7.54
N LEU A 133 -18.18 4.74 8.34
CA LEU A 133 -16.97 4.00 8.68
C LEU A 133 -17.24 2.74 9.49
N THR A 134 -18.18 2.82 10.43
CA THR A 134 -18.62 1.66 11.21
C THR A 134 -19.19 0.58 10.29
N ARG A 135 -20.02 0.97 9.32
CA ARG A 135 -20.54 0.05 8.31
C ARG A 135 -19.44 -0.51 7.40
N ALA A 136 -18.56 0.37 6.88
CA ALA A 136 -17.49 -0.02 5.98
C ALA A 136 -16.55 -1.03 6.65
N SER A 137 -16.23 -0.79 7.91
CA SER A 137 -15.35 -1.67 8.67
C SER A 137 -16.00 -2.98 9.07
N PHE A 138 -17.29 -2.97 9.43
CA PHE A 138 -18.02 -4.22 9.67
C PHE A 138 -17.97 -5.10 8.41
N LEU A 139 -18.30 -4.53 7.25
CA LEU A 139 -18.19 -5.23 5.97
C LEU A 139 -16.75 -5.67 5.69
N GLY A 140 -15.77 -4.78 5.91
CA GLY A 140 -14.36 -5.09 5.67
C GLY A 140 -13.85 -6.24 6.54
N SER A 141 -14.30 -6.34 7.78
CA SER A 141 -13.97 -7.48 8.64
C SER A 141 -14.48 -8.80 8.06
N THR A 142 -15.69 -8.81 7.47
CA THR A 142 -16.23 -9.99 6.79
C THR A 142 -15.51 -10.30 5.47
N TRP A 143 -15.07 -9.28 4.72
CA TRP A 143 -14.34 -9.46 3.46
C TRP A 143 -12.94 -10.01 3.71
N ALA A 144 -12.19 -9.36 4.59
CA ALA A 144 -10.86 -9.77 4.98
C ALA A 144 -10.88 -11.17 5.62
N GLY A 145 -11.89 -11.47 6.47
CA GLY A 145 -12.07 -12.82 7.03
C GLY A 145 -12.34 -13.88 5.95
N ALA A 146 -13.19 -13.59 4.96
CA ALA A 146 -13.42 -14.49 3.84
C ALA A 146 -12.15 -14.72 3.01
N GLY A 147 -11.39 -13.65 2.73
CA GLY A 147 -10.09 -13.73 2.08
C GLY A 147 -9.08 -14.56 2.86
N ALA A 148 -8.99 -14.36 4.18
CA ALA A 148 -8.09 -15.13 5.04
C ALA A 148 -8.33 -16.64 4.94
N LEU A 149 -9.59 -17.06 4.89
CA LEU A 149 -9.98 -18.46 4.69
C LEU A 149 -9.74 -18.95 3.26
N GLU A 150 -10.07 -18.13 2.26
CA GLU A 150 -9.84 -18.44 0.85
C GLU A 150 -8.35 -18.67 0.55
N ALA A 151 -7.47 -17.88 1.19
CA ALA A 151 -6.02 -17.96 1.05
C ALA A 151 -5.46 -19.30 1.53
N LEU A 152 -6.18 -20.12 2.29
CA LEU A 152 -5.71 -21.45 2.70
C LEU A 152 -6.11 -22.57 1.72
N LYS A 153 -6.91 -22.26 0.70
CA LYS A 153 -7.38 -23.23 -0.29
C LYS A 153 -6.35 -23.42 -1.40
N LYS A 154 -5.70 -24.59 -1.43
CA LYS A 154 -4.61 -24.95 -2.36
C LYS A 154 -4.91 -24.76 -3.86
N ASN A 155 -6.19 -24.77 -4.26
CA ASN A 155 -6.62 -24.65 -5.67
C ASN A 155 -7.68 -23.56 -5.85
N SER A 156 -7.69 -22.52 -5.00
CA SER A 156 -8.66 -21.44 -5.13
C SER A 156 -8.56 -20.74 -6.49
N PRO A 157 -9.63 -20.68 -7.30
CA PRO A 157 -9.66 -19.86 -8.51
C PRO A 157 -9.50 -18.37 -8.22
N VAL A 158 -9.87 -17.93 -7.00
CA VAL A 158 -9.68 -16.55 -6.54
C VAL A 158 -8.19 -16.31 -6.32
N TRP A 159 -7.50 -17.21 -5.60
CA TRP A 159 -6.05 -17.13 -5.40
C TRP A 159 -5.29 -17.04 -6.73
N GLN A 160 -5.61 -17.91 -7.68
CA GLN A 160 -4.96 -17.93 -8.99
C GLN A 160 -5.15 -16.62 -9.76
N ARG A 161 -6.25 -15.89 -9.54
CA ARG A 161 -6.51 -14.62 -10.21
C ARG A 161 -5.66 -13.47 -9.66
N TYR A 162 -5.61 -13.31 -8.35
CA TYR A 162 -5.02 -12.11 -7.74
C TYR A 162 -3.56 -12.27 -7.34
N PHE A 163 -3.15 -13.49 -6.94
CA PHE A 163 -1.77 -13.75 -6.53
C PHE A 163 -0.96 -14.49 -7.59
N ARG A 164 -1.61 -15.27 -8.46
CA ARG A 164 -0.96 -15.96 -9.61
C ARG A 164 0.24 -16.85 -9.25
N ILE A 165 0.45 -17.15 -7.96
CA ILE A 165 1.52 -18.06 -7.50
C ILE A 165 0.96 -19.47 -7.38
N ASN A 166 1.54 -20.42 -8.10
CA ASN A 166 1.16 -21.82 -8.02
C ASN A 166 2.35 -22.75 -8.33
N ALA A 167 2.12 -24.06 -8.35
CA ALA A 167 3.17 -25.05 -8.60
C ALA A 167 3.80 -24.99 -10.00
N SER A 168 3.18 -24.27 -10.95
CA SER A 168 3.73 -24.00 -12.29
C SER A 168 4.45 -22.66 -12.41
N THR A 169 4.41 -21.80 -11.37
CA THR A 169 5.20 -20.58 -11.34
C THR A 169 6.69 -20.92 -11.30
N GLU A 170 7.47 -20.30 -12.18
CA GLU A 170 8.91 -20.56 -12.27
C GLU A 170 9.59 -20.31 -10.91
N GLY A 171 10.43 -21.27 -10.49
CA GLY A 171 11.13 -21.20 -9.21
C GLY A 171 10.28 -21.47 -7.96
N ALA A 172 8.96 -21.66 -8.09
CA ALA A 172 8.11 -21.91 -6.92
C ALA A 172 8.33 -23.31 -6.32
N THR A 173 8.57 -23.36 -5.01
CA THR A 173 8.62 -24.60 -4.24
C THR A 173 7.37 -24.74 -3.38
N THR A 174 7.05 -25.98 -2.97
CA THR A 174 5.94 -26.24 -2.04
C THR A 174 6.04 -25.43 -0.75
N GLU A 175 7.27 -25.22 -0.25
CA GLU A 175 7.52 -24.41 0.95
C GLU A 175 7.21 -22.94 0.71
N MET A 176 7.67 -22.37 -0.41
CA MET A 176 7.36 -20.98 -0.78
C MET A 176 5.86 -20.76 -0.97
N LEU A 177 5.17 -21.67 -1.65
CA LEU A 177 3.72 -21.61 -1.82
C LEU A 177 3.02 -21.64 -0.46
N THR A 178 3.41 -22.56 0.42
CA THR A 178 2.85 -22.65 1.78
C THR A 178 3.06 -21.35 2.54
N LYS A 179 4.27 -20.77 2.47
CA LYS A 179 4.60 -19.50 3.10
C LYS A 179 3.73 -18.36 2.57
N PHE A 180 3.55 -18.22 1.26
CA PHE A 180 2.73 -17.17 0.68
C PHE A 180 1.25 -17.30 1.05
N HIS A 181 0.68 -18.50 0.97
CA HIS A 181 -0.67 -18.76 1.44
C HIS A 181 -0.84 -18.38 2.92
N SER A 182 0.13 -18.74 3.78
CA SER A 182 0.11 -18.35 5.20
C SER A 182 0.24 -16.85 5.41
N VAL A 183 1.12 -16.16 4.68
CA VAL A 183 1.32 -14.71 4.80
C VAL A 183 0.04 -13.96 4.46
N VAL A 184 -0.57 -14.24 3.30
CA VAL A 184 -1.82 -13.60 2.89
C VAL A 184 -2.95 -13.92 3.87
N SER A 185 -3.05 -15.18 4.30
CA SER A 185 -4.08 -15.60 5.26
C SER A 185 -3.97 -14.87 6.59
N ILE A 186 -2.78 -14.84 7.19
CA ILE A 186 -2.53 -14.18 8.47
C ILE A 186 -2.73 -12.67 8.34
N ARG A 187 -2.22 -12.06 7.26
CA ARG A 187 -2.37 -10.62 7.01
C ARG A 187 -3.84 -10.21 6.96
N LEU A 188 -4.64 -10.92 6.17
CA LEU A 188 -6.08 -10.64 6.08
C LEU A 188 -6.84 -10.97 7.37
N ALA A 189 -6.39 -11.97 8.14
CA ALA A 189 -6.95 -12.24 9.47
C ALA A 189 -6.65 -11.09 10.45
N ASN A 190 -5.44 -10.53 10.43
CA ASN A 190 -5.08 -9.36 11.23
C ASN A 190 -5.92 -8.13 10.84
N VAL A 191 -6.08 -7.88 9.53
CA VAL A 191 -6.95 -6.80 9.04
C VAL A 191 -8.40 -7.00 9.49
N ALA A 192 -8.93 -8.22 9.39
CA ALA A 192 -10.28 -8.54 9.86
C ALA A 192 -10.44 -8.31 11.37
N PHE A 193 -9.44 -8.71 12.15
CA PHE A 193 -9.41 -8.50 13.59
C PHE A 193 -9.34 -7.00 13.93
N GLU A 194 -8.52 -6.23 13.24
CA GLU A 194 -8.47 -4.78 13.45
C GLU A 194 -9.80 -4.10 13.08
N LEU A 195 -10.37 -4.44 11.93
CA LEU A 195 -11.66 -3.88 11.50
C LEU A 195 -12.84 -4.27 12.40
N SER A 196 -12.70 -5.27 13.26
CA SER A 196 -13.72 -5.61 14.26
C SER A 196 -13.40 -5.01 15.63
N SER A 197 -12.14 -5.01 16.05
CA SER A 197 -11.71 -4.64 17.40
C SER A 197 -11.24 -3.18 17.55
N GLY A 198 -10.61 -2.61 16.51
CA GLY A 198 -10.11 -1.24 16.49
C GLY A 198 -9.02 -0.95 17.53
N LEU A 199 -8.11 -1.91 17.74
CA LEU A 199 -7.16 -1.86 18.84
C LEU A 199 -5.84 -1.17 18.46
N VAL A 200 -5.49 -1.17 17.17
CA VAL A 200 -4.14 -0.83 16.70
C VAL A 200 -4.13 0.41 15.80
N SER A 201 -5.12 0.56 14.93
CA SER A 201 -5.19 1.63 13.95
C SER A 201 -5.88 2.88 14.51
N GLU A 202 -5.48 4.04 13.99
CA GLU A 202 -6.16 5.31 14.21
C GLU A 202 -6.63 5.83 12.85
N ILE A 203 -7.93 5.75 12.60
CA ILE A 203 -8.53 6.18 11.34
C ILE A 203 -9.06 7.60 11.52
N HIS A 204 -8.45 8.54 10.81
CA HIS A 204 -8.83 9.94 10.77
C HIS A 204 -9.80 10.20 9.62
N CYS A 205 -10.86 10.94 9.92
CA CYS A 205 -11.82 11.34 8.90
C CYS A 205 -11.38 12.56 8.07
N GLN A 206 -10.36 13.27 8.54
CA GLN A 206 -9.78 14.44 7.89
C GLN A 206 -8.39 14.12 7.33
N SER A 207 -7.91 14.99 6.44
CA SER A 207 -6.61 14.84 5.80
C SER A 207 -5.44 15.40 6.61
N ASP A 208 -5.69 16.32 7.54
CA ASP A 208 -4.65 17.04 8.29
C ASP A 208 -4.19 16.28 9.54
N ILE A 209 -3.72 15.05 9.36
CA ILE A 209 -3.27 14.26 10.50
C ILE A 209 -1.93 14.78 11.02
N ASN A 210 -1.85 15.03 12.33
CA ASN A 210 -0.61 15.44 13.00
C ASN A 210 0.39 14.28 12.94
N THR A 211 1.30 14.32 11.96
CA THR A 211 2.40 13.36 11.88
C THR A 211 3.40 13.65 13.01
N PRO A 212 4.07 12.63 13.59
CA PRO A 212 5.13 12.86 14.58
C PRO A 212 6.21 13.82 14.07
N SER A 213 6.86 14.60 14.95
CA SER A 213 7.79 15.68 14.57
C SER A 213 8.95 15.28 13.63
N GLN A 214 9.33 14.00 13.61
CA GLN A 214 10.29 13.44 12.65
C GLN A 214 9.80 13.45 11.18
N PHE A 215 8.47 13.50 10.98
CA PHE A 215 7.78 13.64 9.69
C PHE A 215 7.15 15.04 9.50
N GLN A 216 7.31 15.96 10.47
CA GLN A 216 6.77 17.33 10.39
C GLN A 216 7.69 18.30 9.66
N GLN A 217 8.95 17.93 9.38
CA GLN A 217 9.80 18.71 8.47
C GLN A 217 9.37 18.42 7.03
N GLY A 218 8.25 19.04 6.65
CA GLY A 218 7.50 18.76 5.43
C GLY A 218 6.10 18.29 5.83
N ASN A 219 5.17 19.23 6.00
CA ASN A 219 3.77 18.94 6.29
C ASN A 219 3.18 18.13 5.12
N PHE A 220 3.27 16.80 5.19
CA PHE A 220 2.96 15.91 4.06
C PHE A 220 1.51 15.43 4.15
N ASP A 221 0.56 16.37 4.03
CA ASP A 221 -0.84 16.04 3.76
C ASP A 221 -0.94 15.64 2.27
N LEU A 222 -0.89 14.33 2.00
CA LEU A 222 -0.99 13.80 0.63
C LEU A 222 -2.34 14.13 -0.01
N CYS A 223 -3.39 14.32 0.77
CA CYS A 223 -4.68 14.77 0.24
C CYS A 223 -4.63 16.26 -0.18
N ALA A 224 -3.83 17.10 0.49
CA ALA A 224 -3.63 18.48 0.09
C ALA A 224 -2.73 18.61 -1.15
N VAL A 225 -1.72 17.72 -1.28
CA VAL A 225 -0.85 17.66 -2.46
C VAL A 225 -1.61 17.12 -3.67
N TYR A 226 -2.50 16.15 -3.47
CA TYR A 226 -3.25 15.47 -4.54
C TYR A 226 -4.78 15.48 -4.29
N PRO A 227 -5.42 16.67 -4.24
CA PRO A 227 -6.81 16.82 -3.78
C PRO A 227 -7.86 16.18 -4.69
N GLY A 228 -7.50 15.94 -5.96
CA GLY A 228 -8.34 15.30 -6.95
C GLY A 228 -8.05 13.82 -7.16
N GLN A 229 -7.00 13.28 -6.51
CA GLN A 229 -6.44 11.97 -6.85
C GLN A 229 -6.29 11.07 -5.63
N ALA A 230 -5.83 11.58 -4.49
CA ALA A 230 -5.66 10.77 -3.28
C ALA A 230 -7.01 10.38 -2.68
N ILE A 231 -7.19 9.09 -2.41
CA ILE A 231 -8.36 8.51 -1.76
C ILE A 231 -8.11 8.40 -0.24
N ALA A 232 -6.95 7.88 0.15
CA ALA A 232 -6.50 7.78 1.53
C ALA A 232 -4.97 7.64 1.56
N TYR A 233 -4.39 7.69 2.74
CA TYR A 233 -2.99 7.30 2.94
C TYR A 233 -2.72 6.77 4.34
N THR A 234 -1.69 5.94 4.46
CA THR A 234 -1.27 5.31 5.72
C THR A 234 0.14 5.70 6.13
N ILE A 235 0.31 6.09 7.40
CA ILE A 235 1.63 6.22 8.06
C ILE A 235 1.96 4.88 8.72
N ARG A 236 2.76 4.05 8.05
CA ARG A 236 2.96 2.64 8.42
C ARG A 236 3.40 2.40 9.87
N PRO A 237 4.35 3.17 10.45
CA PRO A 237 4.86 2.88 11.78
C PRO A 237 3.87 3.18 12.90
N THR A 238 3.04 4.22 12.72
CA THR A 238 2.04 4.62 13.71
C THR A 238 0.68 3.98 13.45
N CYS A 239 0.45 3.44 12.24
CA CYS A 239 -0.84 2.93 11.79
C CYS A 239 -1.95 3.98 11.84
N GLN A 240 -1.57 5.23 11.56
CA GLN A 240 -2.52 6.31 11.32
C GLN A 240 -2.93 6.30 9.86
N ILE A 241 -4.23 6.33 9.62
CA ILE A 241 -4.83 6.35 8.28
C ILE A 241 -5.59 7.67 8.13
N ALA A 242 -5.29 8.43 7.10
CA ALA A 242 -6.02 9.64 6.74
C ALA A 242 -6.95 9.36 5.56
N LEU A 243 -8.22 9.74 5.69
CA LEU A 243 -9.22 9.56 4.65
C LEU A 243 -9.41 10.87 3.88
N CYS A 244 -8.98 10.90 2.63
CA CYS A 244 -9.07 12.09 1.78
C CYS A 244 -10.51 12.37 1.35
N PRO A 245 -10.83 13.59 0.87
CA PRO A 245 -12.18 13.95 0.41
C PRO A 245 -12.77 13.01 -0.65
N LEU A 246 -11.95 12.32 -1.44
CA LEU A 246 -12.43 11.32 -2.41
C LEU A 246 -13.03 10.07 -1.75
N TYR A 247 -12.49 9.60 -0.63
CA TYR A 247 -13.02 8.44 0.10
C TYR A 247 -14.51 8.59 0.41
N TRP A 248 -14.90 9.79 0.81
CA TRP A 248 -16.28 10.11 1.18
C TRP A 248 -17.25 10.16 0.01
N LYS A 249 -16.74 10.16 -1.23
CA LYS A 249 -17.53 10.10 -2.47
C LYS A 249 -17.72 8.67 -2.98
N LEU A 250 -17.02 7.71 -2.38
CA LEU A 250 -17.13 6.30 -2.75
C LEU A 250 -18.33 5.65 -2.06
N GLU A 251 -18.88 4.63 -2.71
CA GLU A 251 -19.89 3.79 -2.08
C GLU A 251 -19.26 2.94 -0.97
N ASN A 252 -20.06 2.59 0.03
CA ASN A 252 -19.59 1.75 1.13
C ASN A 252 -19.27 0.34 0.66
N ASN A 253 -20.13 -0.19 -0.22
CA ASN A 253 -20.02 -1.48 -0.87
C ASN A 253 -20.78 -1.41 -2.20
N ASN A 254 -20.18 -1.94 -3.26
CA ASN A 254 -20.78 -2.16 -4.55
C ASN A 254 -20.74 -3.66 -4.88
N ALA A 255 -21.92 -4.24 -5.14
CA ALA A 255 -22.06 -5.65 -5.48
C ALA A 255 -21.49 -5.98 -6.87
N ASP A 256 -21.37 -4.97 -7.74
CA ASP A 256 -20.75 -5.06 -9.05
C ASP A 256 -19.27 -4.80 -8.93
N CYS A 257 -18.54 -5.91 -8.96
CA CYS A 257 -17.09 -5.92 -8.80
C CYS A 257 -16.31 -5.23 -9.93
N MET A 258 -16.89 -5.18 -11.14
CA MET A 258 -16.34 -4.52 -12.33
C MET A 258 -17.48 -3.71 -12.98
N SER A 259 -17.74 -2.49 -12.51
CA SER A 259 -18.71 -1.59 -13.13
C SER A 259 -18.03 -0.70 -14.19
N ALA A 260 -18.79 -0.29 -15.21
CA ALA A 260 -18.27 0.35 -16.42
C ALA A 260 -17.40 1.59 -16.10
N GLY A 261 -16.09 1.46 -16.34
CA GLY A 261 -15.09 2.53 -16.17
C GLY A 261 -14.35 2.51 -14.83
N MET A 262 -14.77 1.69 -13.85
CA MET A 262 -14.00 1.45 -12.62
C MET A 262 -13.14 0.19 -12.80
N LYS A 263 -11.85 0.40 -13.07
CA LYS A 263 -10.84 -0.65 -13.22
C LYS A 263 -10.51 -1.29 -11.86
N GLY A 264 -11.48 -1.95 -11.22
CA GLY A 264 -11.37 -2.44 -9.85
C GLY A 264 -12.16 -1.57 -8.86
N GLY A 265 -12.93 -2.23 -8.00
CA GLY A 265 -13.87 -1.59 -7.08
C GLY A 265 -13.18 -0.77 -6.00
N PHE A 266 -13.15 0.54 -6.18
CA PHE A 266 -12.80 1.49 -5.12
C PHE A 266 -14.04 1.77 -4.28
N GLU A 267 -14.33 0.89 -3.32
CA GLU A 267 -15.32 1.15 -2.27
C GLU A 267 -14.63 1.51 -0.95
N GLN A 268 -15.33 2.24 -0.09
CA GLN A 268 -14.84 2.58 1.24
C GLN A 268 -14.34 1.36 2.01
N THR A 269 -15.04 0.22 1.89
CA THR A 269 -14.62 -1.05 2.50
C THR A 269 -13.30 -1.59 1.92
N GLY A 270 -13.13 -1.58 0.61
CA GLY A 270 -11.90 -2.05 -0.05
C GLY A 270 -10.69 -1.18 0.31
N ILE A 271 -10.89 0.15 0.33
CA ILE A 271 -9.86 1.11 0.73
C ILE A 271 -9.40 0.86 2.17
N LEU A 272 -10.32 0.63 3.13
CA LEU A 272 -9.89 0.33 4.50
C LEU A 272 -9.04 -0.94 4.60
N ILE A 273 -9.36 -1.98 3.82
CA ILE A 273 -8.55 -3.21 3.78
C ILE A 273 -7.15 -2.89 3.21
N HIS A 274 -7.09 -2.16 2.11
CA HIS A 274 -5.85 -1.70 1.47
C HIS A 274 -4.97 -0.93 2.47
N GLU A 275 -5.49 0.14 3.06
CA GLU A 275 -4.74 0.99 4.00
C GLU A 275 -4.20 0.20 5.20
N LEU A 276 -5.02 -0.69 5.76
CA LEU A 276 -4.60 -1.52 6.90
C LEU A 276 -3.51 -2.53 6.55
N THR A 277 -3.35 -2.91 5.28
CA THR A 277 -2.23 -3.77 4.86
C THR A 277 -0.88 -3.04 4.86
N HIS A 278 -0.87 -1.71 4.78
CA HIS A 278 0.35 -0.91 4.93
C HIS A 278 0.79 -0.72 6.39
N CYS A 279 -0.11 -0.82 7.37
CA CYS A 279 0.23 -0.66 8.78
C CYS A 279 1.23 -1.74 9.23
N ASN A 280 2.39 -1.37 9.78
CA ASN A 280 3.42 -2.34 10.18
C ASN A 280 2.92 -3.32 11.26
N THR A 281 2.10 -2.84 12.21
CA THR A 281 1.59 -3.71 13.29
C THR A 281 0.52 -4.71 12.82
N ILE A 282 -0.11 -4.48 11.65
CA ILE A 282 -1.22 -5.30 11.14
C ILE A 282 -0.77 -6.09 9.91
N GLY A 283 -0.19 -5.40 8.94
CA GLY A 283 0.25 -5.87 7.64
C GLY A 283 1.54 -6.69 7.66
N GLN A 284 2.43 -6.48 8.62
CA GLN A 284 3.66 -7.25 8.72
C GLN A 284 3.37 -8.67 9.23
N VAL A 285 3.94 -9.69 8.58
CA VAL A 285 3.79 -11.09 8.99
C VAL A 285 5.16 -11.74 9.12
N GLY A 286 5.63 -11.89 10.36
CA GLY A 286 6.98 -12.38 10.64
C GLY A 286 8.04 -11.44 10.02
N LEU A 287 8.88 -11.99 9.14
CA LEU A 287 9.89 -11.24 8.38
C LEU A 287 9.36 -10.65 7.06
N GLN A 288 8.10 -10.87 6.71
CA GLN A 288 7.51 -10.24 5.53
C GLN A 288 6.99 -8.85 5.91
N PRO A 289 7.40 -7.78 5.20
CA PRO A 289 6.98 -6.42 5.52
C PRO A 289 5.47 -6.23 5.35
N SER A 290 4.97 -5.08 5.79
CA SER A 290 3.67 -4.56 5.33
C SER A 290 3.70 -4.36 3.81
N THR A 291 2.52 -4.25 3.20
CA THR A 291 2.42 -4.12 1.74
C THR A 291 2.91 -2.76 1.24
N ASP A 292 3.19 -2.70 -0.05
CA ASP A 292 3.44 -1.51 -0.87
C ASP A 292 2.32 -1.35 -1.91
N ASP A 293 2.39 -0.25 -2.67
CA ASP A 293 1.50 0.04 -3.79
C ASP A 293 2.21 -0.21 -5.12
N LEU A 294 2.09 -1.44 -5.59
CA LEU A 294 2.70 -1.90 -6.84
C LEU A 294 1.70 -1.85 -8.00
N ALA A 295 0.41 -1.71 -7.70
CA ALA A 295 -0.67 -1.43 -8.64
C ALA A 295 -1.91 -0.96 -7.88
N TYR A 296 -2.67 -0.03 -8.46
CA TYR A 296 -3.89 0.52 -7.85
C TYR A 296 -5.18 -0.04 -8.44
N ASP A 297 -5.13 -0.56 -9.67
CA ASP A 297 -6.31 -0.98 -10.42
C ASP A 297 -6.29 -2.49 -10.71
N PHE A 298 -7.43 -3.08 -11.09
CA PHE A 298 -7.55 -4.51 -11.34
C PHE A 298 -6.62 -4.97 -12.47
N ASP A 299 -6.63 -4.26 -13.60
CA ASP A 299 -5.89 -4.64 -14.80
C ASP A 299 -4.39 -4.66 -14.51
N ASP A 300 -3.90 -3.64 -13.80
CA ASP A 300 -2.51 -3.56 -13.38
C ASP A 300 -2.17 -4.62 -12.31
N THR A 301 -3.09 -4.85 -11.37
CA THR A 301 -2.93 -5.87 -10.31
C THR A 301 -2.81 -7.28 -10.87
N ILE A 302 -3.45 -7.57 -12.02
CA ILE A 302 -3.42 -8.90 -12.65
C ILE A 302 -2.41 -9.09 -13.78
N ASN A 303 -1.66 -8.04 -14.13
CA ASN A 303 -0.69 -8.08 -15.21
C ASN A 303 0.72 -8.38 -14.67
N ASP A 304 1.35 -9.43 -15.21
CA ASP A 304 2.70 -9.86 -14.81
C ASP A 304 3.81 -8.87 -15.23
N GLU A 305 3.51 -7.92 -16.12
CA GLU A 305 4.40 -6.79 -16.42
C GLU A 305 4.45 -5.76 -15.28
N PHE A 306 3.44 -5.68 -14.43
CA PHE A 306 3.39 -4.66 -13.35
C PHE A 306 3.54 -5.29 -11.98
N VAL A 307 2.78 -6.36 -11.74
CA VAL A 307 2.83 -7.11 -10.50
C VAL A 307 3.16 -8.55 -10.89
N THR A 308 4.39 -8.97 -10.65
CA THR A 308 4.74 -10.38 -10.83
C THR A 308 3.96 -11.25 -9.83
N ALA A 309 3.83 -12.53 -10.14
CA ALA A 309 3.25 -13.49 -9.19
C ALA A 309 3.90 -13.37 -7.80
N GLY A 310 5.23 -13.27 -7.72
CA GLY A 310 5.96 -13.14 -6.46
C GLY A 310 5.74 -11.82 -5.70
N THR A 311 5.49 -10.71 -6.40
CA THR A 311 5.29 -9.38 -5.77
C THR A 311 3.83 -9.08 -5.45
N SER A 312 2.89 -9.85 -6.00
CA SER A 312 1.45 -9.70 -5.71
C SER A 312 1.11 -9.85 -4.22
N VAL A 313 1.87 -10.67 -3.48
CA VAL A 313 1.73 -10.81 -2.03
C VAL A 313 2.25 -9.60 -1.26
N GLN A 314 2.91 -8.63 -1.90
CA GLN A 314 3.30 -7.36 -1.30
C GLN A 314 2.49 -6.19 -1.83
N ASN A 315 1.58 -6.37 -2.78
CA ASN A 315 0.72 -5.30 -3.26
C ASN A 315 -0.56 -5.17 -2.39
N ALA A 316 -0.83 -3.99 -1.83
CA ALA A 316 -1.99 -3.74 -0.98
C ALA A 316 -3.31 -3.97 -1.73
N GLN A 317 -3.38 -3.50 -2.99
CA GLN A 317 -4.57 -3.65 -3.80
C GLN A 317 -4.90 -5.12 -4.11
N SER A 318 -3.90 -5.98 -4.31
CA SER A 318 -4.12 -7.42 -4.47
C SER A 318 -4.88 -8.02 -3.30
N HIS A 319 -4.61 -7.58 -2.06
CA HIS A 319 -5.28 -8.06 -0.86
C HIS A 319 -6.73 -7.57 -0.78
N ALA A 320 -6.97 -6.29 -1.10
CA ALA A 320 -8.31 -5.71 -1.08
C ALA A 320 -9.23 -6.38 -2.12
N LEU A 321 -8.77 -6.53 -3.36
CA LEU A 321 -9.54 -7.17 -4.43
C LEU A 321 -9.76 -8.66 -4.15
N PHE A 322 -8.73 -9.36 -3.66
CA PHE A 322 -8.84 -10.77 -3.26
C PHE A 322 -9.85 -10.97 -2.12
N ALA A 323 -9.83 -10.11 -1.09
CA ALA A 323 -10.78 -10.17 0.02
C ALA A 323 -12.23 -9.97 -0.44
N LYS A 324 -12.46 -8.96 -1.29
CA LYS A 324 -13.78 -8.70 -1.91
C LYS A 324 -14.25 -9.90 -2.72
N ALA A 325 -13.42 -10.38 -3.64
CA ALA A 325 -13.74 -11.51 -4.50
C ALA A 325 -14.05 -12.78 -3.70
N SER A 326 -13.28 -13.04 -2.63
CA SER A 326 -13.52 -14.15 -1.71
C SER A 326 -14.88 -14.04 -1.03
N HIS A 327 -15.25 -12.85 -0.58
CA HIS A 327 -16.53 -12.60 0.09
C HIS A 327 -17.73 -12.78 -0.83
N VAL A 328 -17.66 -12.29 -2.06
CA VAL A 328 -18.79 -12.35 -3.01
C VAL A 328 -18.89 -13.69 -3.77
N GLY A 329 -18.17 -14.72 -3.32
CA GLY A 329 -18.24 -16.07 -3.89
C GLY A 329 -17.41 -16.27 -5.16
N GLY A 330 -16.26 -15.60 -5.27
CA GLY A 330 -15.27 -15.78 -6.32
C GLY A 330 -15.55 -15.03 -7.63
N LYS A 331 -16.53 -14.10 -7.63
CA LYS A 331 -16.80 -13.21 -8.77
C LYS A 331 -15.55 -12.42 -9.15
N LYS A 332 -15.48 -11.99 -10.42
CA LYS A 332 -14.41 -11.11 -10.90
C LYS A 332 -14.61 -9.71 -10.32
N CYS A 333 -13.79 -9.42 -9.32
CA CYS A 333 -13.37 -8.13 -8.83
C CYS A 333 -11.88 -7.99 -9.15
#